data_AF-A0A0F9G558-F1
#
_entry.id   AF-A0A0F9G558-F1
#
_cell.length_a   1.000
_cell.length_b   1.000
_cell.length_c   1.000
_cell.angle_alpha   90.00
_cell.angle_beta   90.00
_cell.angle_gamma   90.00
#
_symmetry.space_group_name_H-M   'P 1'
#
loop_
_entity.id
_entity.type
_entity.pdbx_description
1 polymer ?
#
loop_
_entity_poly.entity_id
_entity_poly.type
_entity_poly.pdbx_seq_one_letter_code
_entity_poly.pdbx_strand_id
1 'polypeptide(L)'
;YKEGTDLVFHVHWQGIAAPSGIDNVQWRLTYVVMRGNTTLNPAVTIDSSDTAIDTRYKSYRTSFGVIDGTNFLIEDQFMFTLTRVTATGDAYAGDALIETAGIHYEVNTLGSRQVATK
;
A
#
# COMPACT_ATOMS: atom_id res chain seq x y z
N TYR A 1 -5.80 2.60 16.72
CA TYR A 1 -4.43 3.09 16.50
C TYR A 1 -3.84 3.44 17.85
N LYS A 2 -2.54 3.22 18.07
CA LYS A 2 -1.80 3.76 19.21
C LYS A 2 -0.82 4.78 18.65
N GLU A 3 -0.76 5.96 19.24
CA GLU A 3 0.18 7.01 18.80
C GLU A 3 1.60 6.50 18.78
N GLY A 4 2.36 6.90 17.77
CA GLY A 4 3.71 6.38 17.56
C GLY A 4 3.78 5.02 16.86
N THR A 5 2.66 4.33 16.61
CA THR A 5 2.67 3.03 15.92
C THR A 5 2.91 3.22 14.42
N ASP A 6 3.82 2.41 13.87
CA ASP A 6 4.09 2.33 12.45
C ASP A 6 2.88 1.86 11.64
N LEU A 7 2.80 2.36 10.40
CA LEU A 7 1.75 2.00 9.46
C LEU A 7 2.29 1.11 8.33
N VAL A 8 1.46 0.19 7.86
CA VAL A 8 1.71 -0.62 6.67
C VAL A 8 0.58 -0.40 5.68
N PHE A 9 0.89 0.33 4.59
CA PHE A 9 -0.03 0.50 3.48
C PHE A 9 0.02 -0.71 2.56
N HIS A 10 -1.13 -1.13 2.05
CA HIS A 10 -1.21 -2.16 1.02
C HIS A 10 -2.43 -1.96 0.12
N VAL A 11 -2.39 -2.57 -1.05
CA VAL A 11 -3.48 -2.58 -2.03
C VAL A 11 -3.83 -4.00 -2.40
N HIS A 12 -5.12 -4.27 -2.58
CA HIS A 12 -5.61 -5.47 -3.26
C HIS A 12 -6.04 -5.08 -4.66
N TRP A 13 -5.66 -5.88 -5.65
CA TRP A 13 -5.86 -5.56 -7.06
C TRP A 13 -5.93 -6.83 -7.91
N GLN A 14 -6.42 -6.71 -9.14
CA GLN A 14 -6.45 -7.80 -10.12
C GLN A 14 -6.03 -7.32 -11.51
N GLY A 15 -5.41 -8.21 -12.28
CA GLY A 15 -5.16 -7.99 -13.71
C GLY A 15 -6.33 -8.46 -14.57
N ILE A 16 -6.59 -7.75 -15.67
CA ILE A 16 -7.69 -8.06 -16.61
C ILE A 16 -7.24 -8.89 -17.83
N ALA A 17 -6.06 -8.63 -18.37
CA ALA A 17 -5.43 -9.43 -19.43
C ALA A 17 -4.67 -10.63 -18.84
N ALA A 18 -4.56 -11.70 -19.63
CA ALA A 18 -3.68 -12.81 -19.25
C ALA A 18 -2.21 -12.36 -19.30
N PRO A 19 -1.36 -12.77 -18.33
CA PRO A 19 0.05 -12.47 -18.39
C PRO A 19 0.72 -13.18 -19.58
N SER A 20 1.77 -12.56 -20.13
CA SER A 20 2.50 -13.04 -21.32
C SER A 20 3.81 -13.75 -21.00
N GLY A 21 4.16 -13.84 -19.72
CA GLY A 21 5.39 -14.43 -19.20
C GLY A 21 5.53 -14.09 -17.73
N ILE A 22 6.74 -13.73 -17.31
CA ILE A 22 6.93 -13.03 -16.04
C ILE A 22 6.34 -11.63 -16.25
N ASP A 23 5.32 -11.27 -15.48
CA ASP A 23 4.67 -9.97 -15.56
C ASP A 23 4.53 -9.42 -14.14
N ASN A 24 4.91 -8.16 -13.94
CA ASN A 24 4.95 -7.53 -12.62
C ASN A 24 4.14 -6.24 -12.60
N VAL A 25 3.54 -5.97 -11.43
CA VAL A 25 2.86 -4.72 -11.13
C VAL A 25 3.52 -4.07 -9.92
N GLN A 26 3.80 -2.78 -10.06
CA GLN A 26 4.33 -1.93 -9.00
C GLN A 26 3.45 -0.71 -8.80
N TRP A 27 3.35 -0.27 -7.55
CA TRP A 27 2.57 0.88 -7.16
C TRP A 27 3.45 1.92 -6.48
N ARG A 28 3.12 3.19 -6.67
CA ARG A 28 3.73 4.35 -6.02
C ARG A 28 2.71 5.02 -5.13
N LEU A 29 3.08 5.22 -3.87
CA LEU A 29 2.32 5.97 -2.88
C LEU A 29 3.04 7.29 -2.62
N THR A 30 2.36 8.40 -2.88
CA THR A 30 2.78 9.73 -2.43
C THR A 30 1.83 10.19 -1.35
N TYR A 31 2.32 10.48 -0.15
CA TYR A 31 1.46 10.77 1.00
C TYR A 31 1.97 11.91 1.89
N VAL A 32 1.04 12.49 2.64
CA VAL A 32 1.27 13.45 3.72
C VAL A 32 0.39 13.05 4.89
N VAL A 33 0.94 13.06 6.10
CA VAL A 33 0.14 12.98 7.33
C VAL A 33 -0.21 14.38 7.76
N MET A 34 -1.49 14.71 7.67
CA MET A 34 -2.05 16.02 7.95
C MET A 34 -2.48 16.13 9.40
N ARG A 35 -2.11 17.23 10.04
CA ARG A 35 -2.70 17.68 11.31
C ARG A 35 -3.48 18.98 11.09
N GLY A 36 -4.70 19.03 11.62
CA GLY A 36 -5.60 20.18 11.45
C GLY A 36 -4.95 21.50 11.89
N ASN A 37 -5.16 22.55 11.10
CA ASN A 37 -4.68 23.92 11.37
C ASN A 37 -3.15 24.07 11.50
N THR A 38 -2.37 23.17 10.88
CA THR A 38 -0.90 23.25 10.84
C THR A 38 -0.37 23.32 9.42
N THR A 39 0.82 23.90 9.24
CA THR A 39 1.57 23.77 7.99
C THR A 39 1.99 22.32 7.81
N LEU A 40 1.70 21.75 6.64
CA LEU A 40 1.99 20.35 6.36
C LEU A 40 3.46 20.15 6.00
N ASN A 41 3.99 18.98 6.39
CA ASN A 41 5.28 18.52 5.91
C ASN A 41 5.25 18.27 4.40
N PRO A 42 6.42 18.31 3.72
CA PRO A 42 6.53 17.84 2.34
C PRO A 42 6.01 16.41 2.18
N ALA A 43 5.42 16.12 1.02
CA ALA A 43 4.95 14.77 0.70
C ALA A 43 6.11 13.78 0.59
N VAL A 44 5.91 12.59 1.15
CA VAL A 44 6.83 11.46 1.02
C VAL A 44 6.36 10.60 -0.14
N THR A 45 7.30 10.11 -0.97
CA THR A 45 7.01 9.15 -2.03
C THR A 45 7.74 7.85 -1.76
N ILE A 46 7.01 6.75 -1.80
CA ILE A 46 7.54 5.39 -1.66
C ILE A 46 6.96 4.49 -2.76
N ASP A 47 7.78 3.57 -3.25
CA ASP A 47 7.37 2.53 -4.20
C ASP A 47 7.19 1.21 -3.46
N SER A 48 6.23 0.41 -3.90
CA SER A 48 6.08 -0.97 -3.44
C SER A 48 7.17 -1.87 -4.03
N SER A 49 7.31 -3.08 -3.50
CA SER A 49 7.96 -4.14 -4.26
C SER A 49 7.12 -4.51 -5.49
N ASP A 50 7.76 -5.09 -6.49
CA ASP A 50 7.06 -5.72 -7.61
C ASP A 50 6.22 -6.90 -7.11
N THR A 51 5.03 -7.06 -7.68
CA THR A 51 4.16 -8.21 -7.44
C THR A 51 3.90 -8.92 -8.75
N ALA A 52 4.35 -10.17 -8.85
CA ALA A 52 4.16 -10.99 -10.03
C ALA A 52 2.69 -11.39 -10.19
N ILE A 53 2.17 -11.26 -11.40
CA ILE A 53 0.85 -11.75 -11.80
C ILE A 53 1.02 -13.08 -12.55
N ASP A 54 0.34 -14.13 -12.07
CA ASP A 54 0.36 -15.47 -12.70
C ASP A 54 -0.92 -15.77 -13.49
N THR A 55 -2.03 -15.12 -13.14
CA THR A 55 -3.32 -15.26 -13.81
C THR A 55 -4.18 -14.00 -13.69
N ARG A 56 -5.03 -13.76 -14.69
CA ARG A 56 -6.03 -12.69 -14.66
C ARG A 56 -7.15 -13.00 -13.67
N TYR A 57 -7.79 -11.96 -13.14
CA TYR A 57 -8.93 -12.01 -12.20
C TYR A 57 -8.65 -12.67 -10.84
N LYS A 58 -7.39 -12.97 -10.53
CA LYS A 58 -6.95 -13.33 -9.19
C LYS A 58 -6.72 -12.04 -8.39
N SER A 59 -7.15 -12.05 -7.13
CA SER A 59 -6.84 -10.97 -6.19
C SER A 59 -5.39 -11.11 -5.72
N TYR A 60 -4.61 -10.07 -5.96
CA TYR A 60 -3.23 -9.92 -5.52
C TYR A 60 -3.14 -8.84 -4.46
N ARG A 61 -2.21 -8.99 -3.53
CA ARG A 61 -1.92 -7.99 -2.50
C ARG A 61 -0.50 -7.48 -2.65
N THR A 62 -0.33 -6.17 -2.75
CA THR A 62 0.97 -5.51 -2.77
C THR A 62 1.14 -4.62 -1.55
N SER A 63 2.23 -4.78 -0.80
CA SER A 63 2.56 -3.97 0.38
C SER A 63 3.67 -2.97 0.07
N PHE A 64 3.61 -1.84 0.75
CA PHE A 64 4.65 -0.83 0.74
C PHE A 64 5.61 -1.03 1.93
N GLY A 65 6.74 -0.32 1.88
CA GLY A 65 7.63 -0.20 3.05
C GLY A 65 6.90 0.36 4.27
N VAL A 66 7.44 0.08 5.45
CA VAL A 66 6.91 0.61 6.71
C VAL A 66 6.95 2.13 6.69
N ILE A 67 5.84 2.74 7.09
CA ILE A 67 5.74 4.18 7.31
C ILE A 67 5.95 4.41 8.81
N ASP A 68 7.05 5.08 9.13
CA ASP A 68 7.40 5.44 10.51
C ASP A 68 6.31 6.31 11.13
N GLY A 69 5.68 5.76 12.17
CA GLY A 69 4.57 6.38 12.87
C GLY A 69 4.98 7.19 14.10
N THR A 70 6.28 7.30 14.41
CA THR A 70 6.82 7.87 15.66
C THR A 70 6.18 9.21 16.07
N ASN A 71 5.77 10.05 15.10
CA ASN A 71 5.21 11.38 15.34
C ASN A 71 3.71 11.52 15.03
N PHE A 72 3.04 10.41 14.69
CA PHE A 72 1.61 10.42 14.37
C PHE A 72 0.78 10.37 15.64
N LEU A 73 -0.22 11.24 15.69
CA LEU A 73 -1.17 11.37 16.79
C LEU A 73 -2.55 10.87 16.37
N ILE A 74 -3.42 10.65 17.36
CA ILE A 74 -4.84 10.41 17.09
C ILE A 74 -5.41 11.65 16.38
N GLU A 75 -6.33 11.43 15.45
CA GLU A 75 -6.96 12.44 14.58
C GLU A 75 -6.08 12.98 13.44
N ASP A 76 -4.81 12.60 13.34
CA ASP A 76 -4.04 12.85 12.13
C ASP A 76 -4.71 12.16 10.92
N GLN A 77 -4.74 12.86 9.78
CA GLN A 77 -5.39 12.41 8.56
C GLN A 77 -4.36 11.98 7.53
N PHE A 78 -4.59 10.84 6.88
CA PHE A 78 -3.69 10.32 5.85
C PHE A 78 -4.14 10.79 4.46
N MET A 79 -3.46 11.80 3.92
CA MET A 79 -3.68 12.28 2.55
C MET A 79 -2.74 11.54 1.60
N PHE A 80 -3.25 11.00 0.50
CA PHE A 80 -2.40 10.28 -0.43
C PHE A 80 -2.87 10.32 -1.88
N THR A 81 -1.92 10.09 -2.78
CA THR A 81 -2.13 9.68 -4.15
C THR A 81 -1.50 8.31 -4.34
N LEU A 82 -2.23 7.42 -5.00
CA LEU A 82 -1.77 6.07 -5.35
C LEU A 82 -1.77 5.96 -6.87
N THR A 83 -0.63 5.58 -7.45
CA THR A 83 -0.48 5.43 -8.90
C THR A 83 0.20 4.11 -9.22
N ARG A 84 -0.17 3.52 -10.36
CA ARG A 84 0.61 2.43 -10.94
C ARG A 84 1.85 3.02 -11.61
N VAL A 85 3.00 2.38 -11.42
CA VAL A 85 4.27 2.75 -12.07
C VAL A 85 4.83 1.56 -12.84
N THR A 86 5.81 1.83 -13.72
CA THR A 86 6.52 0.79 -14.45
C THR A 86 7.32 -0.05 -13.46
N ALA A 87 6.98 -1.34 -13.36
CA ALA A 87 7.72 -2.30 -12.55
C ALA A 87 9.17 -2.43 -13.01
N THR A 88 10.06 -2.88 -12.12
CA THR A 88 11.46 -3.09 -12.47
C THR A 88 11.63 -4.33 -13.36
N GLY A 89 11.64 -4.12 -14.68
CA GLY A 89 11.78 -5.19 -15.68
C GLY A 89 10.49 -5.47 -16.42
N ASP A 90 9.99 -6.71 -16.33
CA ASP A 90 8.83 -7.17 -17.09
C ASP A 90 7.52 -6.59 -16.54
N ALA A 91 7.16 -5.40 -17.01
CA ALA A 91 5.94 -4.72 -16.61
C ALA A 91 4.71 -5.35 -17.29
N TYR A 92 3.75 -5.77 -16.48
CA TYR A 92 2.48 -6.31 -16.96
C TYR A 92 1.80 -5.33 -17.94
N ALA A 93 1.53 -5.75 -19.17
CA ALA A 93 1.02 -4.85 -20.21
C ALA A 93 -0.48 -4.53 -20.07
N GLY A 94 -1.25 -5.36 -19.36
CA GLY A 94 -2.70 -5.19 -19.21
C GLY A 94 -3.09 -4.22 -18.10
N ASP A 95 -4.40 -3.98 -17.98
CA ASP A 95 -4.95 -3.17 -16.89
C ASP A 95 -4.87 -3.91 -15.55
N ALA A 96 -4.46 -3.19 -14.52
CA ALA A 96 -4.49 -3.61 -13.12
C ALA A 96 -5.50 -2.74 -12.37
N LEU A 97 -6.61 -3.35 -11.95
CA LEU A 97 -7.70 -2.65 -11.25
C LEU A 97 -7.54 -2.82 -9.75
N ILE A 98 -7.61 -1.71 -9.01
CA ILE A 98 -7.60 -1.73 -7.54
C ILE A 98 -8.97 -2.18 -7.03
N GLU A 99 -8.97 -3.14 -6.12
CA GLU A 99 -10.14 -3.62 -5.39
C GLU A 99 -10.30 -2.82 -4.08
N THR A 100 -9.23 -2.77 -3.29
CA THR A 100 -9.21 -2.04 -2.01
C THR A 100 -7.82 -1.48 -1.71
N ALA A 101 -7.77 -0.41 -0.91
CA ALA A 101 -6.57 0.08 -0.27
C ALA A 101 -6.73 -0.01 1.24
N GLY A 102 -5.71 -0.51 1.94
CA GLY A 102 -5.75 -0.74 3.38
C GLY A 102 -4.52 -0.19 4.09
N ILE A 103 -4.74 0.42 5.25
CA ILE A 103 -3.69 0.89 6.16
C ILE A 103 -3.78 0.07 7.43
N HIS A 104 -2.78 -0.76 7.67
CA HIS A 104 -2.70 -1.57 8.90
C HIS A 104 -1.76 -0.91 9.90
N TYR A 105 -2.07 -1.11 11.18
CA TYR A 105 -1.23 -0.72 12.30
C TYR A 105 -1.28 -1.83 13.36
N GLU A 106 -0.16 -2.12 14.00
CA GLU A 106 -0.07 -3.14 15.06
C GLU A 106 -0.08 -2.47 16.43
N VAL A 107 -1.21 -2.55 17.16
CA VAL A 107 -1.37 -1.92 18.49
C VAL A 107 -0.68 -2.74 19.58
N ASN A 108 -0.83 -4.06 19.52
CA ASN A 108 -0.21 -5.05 20.38
C ASN A 108 -0.15 -6.41 19.64
N THR A 109 0.94 -7.15 19.84
CA THR A 109 1.25 -8.37 19.06
C THR A 109 0.18 -9.45 19.23
N LEU A 110 -0.32 -9.62 20.46
CA LEU A 110 -1.49 -10.44 20.78
C LEU A 110 -2.77 -9.62 20.55
N GLY A 111 -3.38 -9.82 19.37
CA GLY A 111 -4.63 -9.16 18.95
C GLY A 111 -4.54 -8.61 17.54
N SER A 112 -3.44 -7.92 17.21
CA SER A 112 -3.26 -7.31 15.88
C SER A 112 -2.96 -8.33 14.77
N ARG A 113 -2.45 -9.53 15.13
CA ARG A 113 -2.14 -10.62 14.19
C ARG A 113 -3.25 -11.66 14.01
N GLN A 114 -4.38 -11.54 14.71
CA GLN A 114 -5.48 -12.50 14.62
C GLN A 114 -6.30 -12.40 13.32
N VAL A 115 -5.94 -11.51 12.39
CA VAL A 115 -6.51 -11.46 11.03
C VAL A 115 -6.31 -12.79 10.26
N ALA A 116 -5.39 -13.66 10.69
CA ALA A 116 -5.16 -14.98 10.09
C ALA A 116 -5.87 -16.15 10.82
N THR A 117 -6.55 -15.93 11.95
CA THR A 117 -7.25 -16.99 12.69
C THR A 117 -8.75 -16.69 12.71
N LYS A 118 -9.47 -17.33 11.78
CA LYS A 118 -10.88 -17.70 11.99
C LYS A 118 -10.95 -19.02 12.73
#